data_AF-A0A8H9FTP0-F1
#
_entry.id   AF-A0A8H9FTP0-F1
#
_cell.length_a   1.000
_cell.length_b   1.000
_cell.length_c   1.000
_cell.angle_alpha   90.00
_cell.angle_beta   90.00
_cell.angle_gamma   90.00
#
_symmetry.space_group_name_H-M   'P 1'
#
loop_
_entity.id
_entity.type
_entity.pdbx_description
1 polymer ?
#
loop_
_entity_poly.entity_id
_entity_poly.type
_entity_poly.pdbx_seq_one_letter_code
_entity_poly.pdbx_strand_id
1 'polypeptide(L)'
;MPPRAARSGADVLAAYREAFDDTRPGLVVAHSNAGLVAPAVADGTPIVFVDAALPAASGESPMAPPAMLGHLDALVGVDGLLPPWTRWWGEEDVAPLFPDRSARAGVEASEPRLPLGYFRTTVPVPEGWQSGPCAYLAFGGTYAVELARARRLGWPVAQLQGALHLHFLHDADGVVARVLELASALDGHDAGTPGPV
;
A
#
# COMPACT_ATOMS: atom_id res chain seq x y z
N MET A 1 -5.30 13.41 2.75
CA MET A 1 -4.81 13.40 1.34
C MET A 1 -3.29 13.29 1.39
N PRO A 2 -2.64 12.41 0.61
CA PRO A 2 -1.17 12.35 0.59
C PRO A 2 -0.58 13.72 0.23
N PRO A 3 0.59 14.08 0.79
CA PRO A 3 1.17 15.40 0.58
C PRO A 3 1.54 15.54 -0.91
N ARG A 4 0.95 16.53 -1.59
CA ARG A 4 1.18 16.82 -3.01
C ARG A 4 2.64 17.15 -3.36
N ALA A 5 3.49 17.35 -2.35
CA ALA A 5 4.90 17.71 -2.48
C ALA A 5 5.82 16.83 -1.61
N ALA A 6 5.45 15.56 -1.35
CA ALA A 6 6.29 14.63 -0.60
C ALA A 6 7.70 14.53 -1.20
N ARG A 7 8.73 14.67 -0.38
CA ARG A 7 10.15 14.53 -0.78
C ARG A 7 10.85 13.35 -0.12
N SER A 8 10.23 12.78 0.91
CA SER A 8 10.70 11.63 1.67
C SER A 8 9.54 10.75 2.16
N GLY A 9 9.84 9.51 2.55
CA GLY A 9 8.91 8.66 3.27
C GLY A 9 8.48 9.25 4.62
N ALA A 10 9.34 10.03 5.26
CA ALA A 10 9.01 10.76 6.48
C ALA A 10 7.91 11.81 6.26
N ASP A 11 7.90 12.51 5.12
CA ASP A 11 6.84 13.48 4.79
C ASP A 11 5.48 12.78 4.64
N VAL A 12 5.47 11.60 3.99
CA VAL A 12 4.25 10.80 3.83
C VAL A 12 3.76 10.26 5.17
N LEU A 13 4.68 9.72 5.98
CA LEU A 13 4.39 9.23 7.32
C LEU A 13 3.78 10.34 8.20
N ALA A 14 4.36 11.54 8.19
CA ALA A 14 3.85 12.67 8.95
C ALA A 14 2.43 13.06 8.51
N ALA A 15 2.20 13.21 7.20
CA ALA A 15 0.89 13.58 6.68
C ALA A 15 -0.19 12.51 6.93
N TYR A 16 0.17 11.23 6.88
CA TYR A 16 -0.77 10.14 7.19
C TYR A 16 -1.05 10.04 8.68
N ARG A 17 -0.07 10.31 9.56
CA ARG A 17 -0.30 10.40 11.00
C ARG A 17 -1.23 11.54 11.36
N GLU A 18 -1.04 12.72 10.77
CA GLU A 18 -1.96 13.86 10.94
C GLU A 18 -3.40 13.47 10.54
N ALA A 19 -3.57 12.88 9.35
CA ALA A 19 -4.89 12.43 8.91
C ALA A 19 -5.50 11.32 9.81
N PHE A 20 -4.66 10.42 10.33
CA PHE A 20 -5.09 9.38 11.26
C PHE A 20 -5.51 9.98 12.61
N ASP A 21 -4.74 10.92 13.15
CA ASP A 21 -5.04 11.60 14.40
C ASP A 21 -6.33 12.41 14.32
N ASP A 22 -6.60 13.05 13.18
CA ASP A 22 -7.80 13.83 12.92
C ASP A 22 -9.07 12.98 12.80
N THR A 23 -8.95 11.77 12.23
CA THR A 23 -10.12 10.93 11.89
C THR A 23 -10.35 9.78 12.86
N ARG A 24 -9.32 9.36 13.60
CA ARG A 24 -9.31 8.22 14.53
C ARG A 24 -10.02 6.99 13.93
N PRO A 25 -9.55 6.49 12.77
CA PRO A 25 -10.26 5.45 12.04
C PRO A 25 -10.22 4.12 12.79
N GLY A 26 -11.29 3.33 12.67
CA GLY A 26 -11.34 1.96 13.18
C GLY A 26 -10.61 0.93 12.30
N LEU A 27 -10.18 1.34 11.09
CA LEU A 27 -9.51 0.48 10.12
C LEU A 27 -8.58 1.32 9.24
N VAL A 28 -7.36 0.84 9.01
CA VAL A 28 -6.44 1.39 8.01
C VAL A 28 -6.43 0.49 6.78
N VAL A 29 -6.73 1.08 5.61
CA VAL A 29 -6.65 0.37 4.32
C VAL A 29 -5.48 0.95 3.53
N ALA A 30 -4.45 0.14 3.30
CA ALA A 30 -3.20 0.61 2.69
C ALA A 30 -3.00 -0.04 1.31
N HIS A 31 -2.96 0.80 0.26
CA HIS A 31 -2.76 0.35 -1.12
C HIS A 31 -1.34 0.66 -1.64
N SER A 32 -0.79 -0.24 -2.46
CA SER A 32 0.49 -0.04 -3.14
C SER A 32 1.62 0.35 -2.17
N ASN A 33 2.35 1.43 -2.45
CA ASN A 33 3.46 1.90 -1.63
C ASN A 33 3.03 2.39 -0.23
N ALA A 34 1.75 2.69 -0.01
CA ALA A 34 1.26 3.12 1.31
C ALA A 34 1.40 2.00 2.37
N GLY A 35 1.49 0.73 1.94
CA GLY A 35 1.74 -0.38 2.85
C GLY A 35 3.06 -0.24 3.63
N LEU A 36 4.08 0.42 3.07
CA LEU A 36 5.36 0.63 3.76
C LEU A 36 5.26 1.51 5.01
N VAL A 37 4.32 2.45 5.03
CA VAL A 37 4.12 3.38 6.15
C VAL A 37 2.95 2.99 7.05
N ALA A 38 2.03 2.15 6.56
CA ALA A 38 0.79 1.83 7.26
C ALA A 38 1.00 1.32 8.70
N PRO A 39 1.95 0.40 8.99
CA PRO A 39 2.20 -0.01 10.37
C PRO A 39 2.58 1.14 11.30
N ALA A 40 3.38 2.10 10.82
CA ALA A 40 3.83 3.24 11.60
C ALA A 40 2.75 4.33 11.78
N VAL A 41 1.67 4.26 11.01
CA VAL A 41 0.50 5.16 11.09
C VAL A 41 -0.58 4.55 11.97
N ALA A 42 -0.80 3.23 11.87
CA ALA A 42 -2.00 2.59 12.40
C ALA A 42 -2.09 2.54 13.93
N ASP A 43 -1.00 2.69 14.67
CA ASP A 43 -0.99 2.77 16.14
C ASP A 43 -1.85 1.69 16.83
N GLY A 44 -1.76 0.44 16.35
CA GLY A 44 -2.53 -0.70 16.84
C GLY A 44 -3.91 -0.90 16.20
N THR A 45 -4.42 0.06 15.43
CA THR A 45 -5.62 -0.11 14.60
C THR A 45 -5.43 -1.22 13.56
N PRO A 46 -6.45 -2.07 13.31
CA PRO A 46 -6.41 -3.06 12.25
C PRO A 46 -5.99 -2.51 10.88
N ILE A 47 -5.19 -3.29 10.15
CA ILE A 47 -4.69 -2.93 8.83
C ILE A 47 -5.13 -3.97 7.80
N VAL A 48 -5.75 -3.51 6.71
CA VAL A 48 -5.93 -4.31 5.49
C VAL A 48 -5.00 -3.77 4.42
N PHE A 49 -3.98 -4.54 4.06
CA PHE A 49 -3.12 -4.28 2.91
C PHE A 49 -3.85 -4.68 1.63
N VAL A 50 -3.99 -3.77 0.69
CA VAL A 50 -4.67 -4.00 -0.59
C VAL A 50 -3.65 -3.86 -1.70
N ASP A 51 -3.20 -4.99 -2.26
CA ASP A 51 -2.21 -5.05 -3.34
C ASP A 51 -1.02 -4.11 -3.08
N ALA A 52 -0.35 -4.33 -1.95
CA ALA A 52 0.52 -3.35 -1.32
C ALA A 52 1.86 -3.94 -0.90
N ALA A 53 2.89 -3.10 -0.91
CA ALA A 53 4.20 -3.45 -0.38
C ALA A 53 4.11 -3.68 1.14
N LEU A 54 4.88 -4.64 1.65
CA LEU A 54 5.00 -4.88 3.09
C LEU A 54 6.37 -4.39 3.59
N PRO A 55 6.44 -3.57 4.65
CA PRO A 55 7.72 -3.05 5.13
C PRO A 55 8.61 -4.16 5.71
N ALA A 56 9.86 -3.85 6.02
CA ALA A 56 10.77 -4.78 6.70
C ALA A 56 10.13 -5.39 7.98
N ALA A 57 10.66 -6.52 8.45
CA ALA A 57 10.17 -7.14 9.69
C ALA A 57 10.39 -6.23 10.92
N SER A 58 11.49 -5.49 10.93
CA SER A 58 11.89 -4.55 11.97
C SER A 58 12.90 -3.53 11.43
N GLY A 59 13.17 -2.47 12.20
CA GLY A 59 14.17 -1.46 11.86
C GLY A 59 13.65 -0.45 10.84
N GLU A 60 14.34 -0.33 9.71
CA GLU A 60 14.04 0.63 8.65
C GLU A 60 13.58 -0.09 7.38
N SER A 61 12.57 0.44 6.70
CA SER A 61 12.12 -0.06 5.40
C SER A 61 12.41 0.97 4.31
N PRO A 62 13.07 0.59 3.20
CA PRO A 62 13.26 1.49 2.06
C PRO A 62 11.92 1.78 1.36
N MET A 63 11.76 2.98 0.82
CA MET A 63 10.55 3.43 0.11
C MET A 63 10.39 2.84 -1.31
N ALA A 64 11.39 2.09 -1.78
CA ALA A 64 11.34 1.27 -2.99
C ALA A 64 12.39 0.14 -2.92
N PRO A 65 12.12 -1.06 -3.48
CA PRO A 65 13.12 -2.10 -3.60
C PRO A 65 14.21 -1.74 -4.63
N PRO A 66 15.42 -2.36 -4.55
CA PRO A 66 16.53 -2.04 -5.45
C PRO A 66 16.20 -2.12 -6.94
N ALA A 67 15.40 -3.11 -7.37
CA ALA A 67 15.00 -3.26 -8.76
C ALA A 67 14.11 -2.09 -9.24
N MET A 68 13.20 -1.62 -8.39
CA MET A 68 12.38 -0.44 -8.67
C MET A 68 13.25 0.81 -8.73
N LEU A 69 14.21 0.98 -7.82
CA LEU A 69 15.14 2.11 -7.85
C LEU A 69 15.95 2.17 -9.15
N GLY A 70 16.48 1.03 -9.61
CA GLY A 70 17.20 0.96 -10.89
C GLY A 70 16.33 1.36 -12.09
N HIS A 71 15.06 0.98 -12.07
CA HIS A 71 14.08 1.40 -13.09
C HIS A 71 13.79 2.91 -13.03
N LEU A 72 13.55 3.45 -11.83
CA LEU A 72 13.27 4.88 -11.63
C LEU A 72 14.49 5.76 -11.97
N ASP A 73 15.71 5.30 -11.71
CA ASP A 73 16.95 5.98 -12.08
C ASP A 73 17.05 6.24 -13.60
N ALA A 74 16.51 5.34 -14.43
CA ALA A 74 16.50 5.51 -15.89
C ALA A 74 15.45 6.54 -16.37
N LEU A 75 14.48 6.90 -15.52
CA LEU A 75 13.36 7.77 -15.86
C LEU A 75 13.51 9.20 -15.34
N VAL A 76 14.42 9.43 -14.39
CA VAL A 76 14.55 10.71 -13.71
C VAL A 76 14.99 11.81 -14.68
N GLY A 77 14.28 12.94 -14.66
CA GLY A 77 14.67 14.11 -15.43
C GLY A 77 15.90 14.81 -14.86
N VAL A 78 16.47 15.74 -15.63
CA VAL A 78 17.58 16.60 -15.19
C VAL A 78 17.21 17.48 -13.98
N ASP A 79 15.92 17.67 -13.72
CA ASP A 79 15.37 18.37 -12.56
C ASP A 79 15.28 17.48 -11.30
N GLY A 80 15.72 16.21 -11.39
CA GLY A 80 15.68 15.25 -10.29
C GLY A 80 14.28 14.70 -9.99
N LEU A 81 13.29 15.05 -10.82
CA LEU A 81 11.90 14.63 -10.67
C LEU A 81 11.56 13.54 -11.68
N LEU A 82 10.83 12.53 -11.21
CA LEU A 82 10.25 11.52 -12.08
C LEU A 82 9.09 12.11 -12.90
N PRO A 83 8.76 11.53 -14.06
CA PRO A 83 7.47 11.79 -14.67
C PRO A 83 6.34 11.26 -13.76
N PRO A 84 5.07 11.61 -14.02
CA PRO A 84 3.92 10.98 -13.36
C PRO A 84 3.99 9.45 -13.47
N TRP A 85 3.46 8.73 -12.48
CA TRP A 85 3.66 7.28 -12.36
C TRP A 85 3.08 6.50 -13.54
N THR A 86 2.03 7.02 -14.17
CA THR A 86 1.43 6.46 -15.41
C THR A 86 2.39 6.43 -16.59
N ARG A 87 3.54 7.09 -16.49
CA ARG A 87 4.60 7.10 -17.51
C ARG A 87 5.84 6.30 -17.12
N TRP A 88 5.79 5.58 -16.00
CA TRP A 88 6.94 4.77 -15.57
C TRP A 88 7.02 3.46 -16.34
N TRP A 89 5.90 2.94 -16.83
CA TRP A 89 5.82 1.71 -17.61
C TRP A 89 5.25 1.98 -19.01
N GLY A 90 5.28 0.96 -19.86
CA GLY A 90 4.70 1.02 -21.21
C GLY A 90 3.20 1.23 -21.18
N GLU A 91 2.66 1.80 -22.25
CA GLU A 91 1.22 2.05 -22.40
C GLU A 91 0.42 0.74 -22.36
N GLU A 92 1.02 -0.36 -22.87
CA GLU A 92 0.47 -1.71 -22.83
C GLU A 92 0.25 -2.25 -21.42
N ASP A 93 1.07 -1.82 -20.45
CA ASP A 93 0.98 -2.24 -19.05
C ASP A 93 0.05 -1.31 -18.26
N VAL A 94 0.05 -0.02 -18.60
CA VAL A 94 -0.68 1.02 -17.86
C VAL A 94 -2.13 1.16 -18.30
N ALA A 95 -2.42 1.11 -19.61
CA ALA A 95 -3.77 1.30 -20.13
C ALA A 95 -4.80 0.32 -19.55
N PRO A 96 -4.51 -0.99 -19.39
CA PRO A 96 -5.45 -1.96 -18.82
C PRO A 96 -5.82 -1.68 -17.35
N LEU A 97 -5.01 -0.90 -16.62
CA LEU A 97 -5.28 -0.59 -15.22
C LEU A 97 -6.56 0.24 -15.05
N PHE A 98 -6.99 0.96 -16.09
CA PHE A 98 -8.13 1.86 -16.03
C PHE A 98 -9.37 1.27 -16.71
N PRO A 99 -10.57 1.49 -16.16
CA PRO A 99 -11.81 1.01 -16.78
C PRO A 99 -12.11 1.75 -18.10
N ASP A 100 -11.78 3.03 -18.15
CA ASP A 100 -11.97 3.88 -19.32
C ASP A 100 -11.02 5.10 -19.32
N ARG A 101 -11.09 5.88 -20.40
CA ARG A 101 -10.25 7.09 -20.59
C ARG A 101 -10.59 8.21 -19.61
N SER A 102 -11.84 8.30 -19.15
CA SER A 102 -12.28 9.35 -18.22
C SER A 102 -11.71 9.10 -16.84
N ALA A 103 -11.79 7.85 -16.35
CA ALA A 103 -11.17 7.43 -15.11
C ALA A 103 -9.66 7.66 -15.14
N ARG A 104 -8.99 7.28 -16.25
CA ARG A 104 -7.56 7.55 -16.44
C ARG A 104 -7.24 9.04 -16.36
N ALA A 105 -7.95 9.88 -17.11
CA ALA A 105 -7.71 11.32 -17.11
C ALA A 105 -7.89 11.93 -15.71
N GLY A 106 -8.86 11.45 -14.92
CA GLY A 106 -9.06 11.89 -13.54
C GLY A 106 -7.88 11.57 -12.62
N VAL A 107 -7.30 10.37 -12.76
CA VAL A 107 -6.11 9.97 -12.01
C VAL A 107 -4.90 10.78 -12.46
N GLU A 108 -4.62 10.83 -13.78
CA GLU A 108 -3.47 11.55 -14.35
C GLU A 108 -3.48 13.04 -13.98
N ALA A 109 -4.64 13.69 -13.92
CA ALA A 109 -4.77 15.10 -13.52
C ALA A 109 -4.37 15.36 -12.06
N SER A 110 -4.33 14.33 -11.22
CA SER A 110 -4.02 14.44 -9.79
C SER A 110 -2.62 13.91 -9.43
N GLU A 111 -1.87 13.40 -10.40
CA GLU A 111 -0.58 12.75 -10.16
C GLU A 111 0.54 13.76 -9.85
N PRO A 112 1.16 13.69 -8.66
CA PRO A 112 2.35 14.47 -8.40
C PRO A 112 3.55 13.89 -9.15
N ARG A 113 4.46 14.77 -9.59
CA ARG A 113 5.83 14.36 -9.92
C ARG A 113 6.63 14.27 -8.62
N LEU A 114 7.18 13.09 -8.34
CA LEU A 114 7.95 12.85 -7.12
C LEU A 114 9.45 12.93 -7.41
N PRO A 115 10.27 13.48 -6.49
CA PRO A 115 11.72 13.43 -6.64
C PRO A 115 12.22 11.99 -6.52
N LEU A 116 13.22 11.60 -7.31
CA LEU A 116 13.83 10.26 -7.16
C LEU A 116 14.37 10.04 -5.73
N GLY A 117 14.84 11.11 -5.09
CA GLY A 117 15.28 11.11 -3.69
C GLY A 117 14.24 10.57 -2.71
N TYR A 118 12.94 10.75 -2.98
CA TYR A 118 11.85 10.20 -2.16
C TYR A 118 11.96 8.68 -2.04
N PHE A 119 12.16 7.98 -3.16
CA PHE A 119 12.22 6.51 -3.20
C PHE A 119 13.50 5.95 -2.55
N ARG A 120 14.54 6.78 -2.43
CA ARG A 120 15.81 6.43 -1.77
C ARG A 120 15.77 6.60 -0.25
N THR A 121 14.70 7.18 0.31
CA THR A 121 14.54 7.31 1.76
C THR A 121 14.05 6.02 2.40
N THR A 122 14.14 5.95 3.72
CA THR A 122 13.57 4.89 4.55
C THR A 122 12.49 5.43 5.46
N VAL A 123 11.67 4.52 6.00
CA VAL A 123 10.71 4.79 7.06
C VAL A 123 10.90 3.82 8.22
N PRO A 124 10.70 4.28 9.47
CA PRO A 124 10.82 3.42 10.63
C PRO A 124 9.68 2.40 10.65
N VAL A 125 10.02 1.18 11.02
CA VAL A 125 9.09 0.07 11.15
C VAL A 125 8.85 -0.20 12.63
N PRO A 126 7.59 -0.11 13.12
CA PRO A 126 7.29 -0.43 14.52
C PRO A 126 7.68 -1.86 14.86
N GLU A 127 8.26 -2.06 16.03
CA GLU A 127 8.59 -3.40 16.52
C GLU A 127 7.32 -4.26 16.69
N GLY A 128 7.39 -5.53 16.30
CA GLY A 128 6.29 -6.48 16.48
C GLY A 128 5.06 -6.25 15.59
N TRP A 129 5.09 -5.30 14.65
CA TRP A 129 3.93 -4.96 13.82
C TRP A 129 3.34 -6.16 13.07
N GLN A 130 4.16 -7.14 12.73
CA GLN A 130 3.73 -8.33 11.99
C GLN A 130 2.79 -9.24 12.78
N SER A 131 2.79 -9.12 14.11
CA SER A 131 1.90 -9.84 15.02
C SER A 131 0.62 -9.06 15.32
N GLY A 132 0.50 -7.83 14.84
CA GLY A 132 -0.72 -7.02 14.98
C GLY A 132 -1.86 -7.48 14.07
N PRO A 133 -3.05 -6.87 14.21
CA PRO A 133 -4.24 -7.21 13.42
C PRO A 133 -4.08 -6.79 11.95
N CYS A 134 -3.45 -7.65 11.15
CA CYS A 134 -3.16 -7.41 9.74
C CYS A 134 -3.85 -8.45 8.84
N ALA A 135 -4.44 -7.99 7.75
CA ALA A 135 -4.98 -8.83 6.68
C ALA A 135 -4.48 -8.36 5.31
N TYR A 136 -4.60 -9.22 4.29
CA TYR A 136 -4.08 -8.93 2.95
C TYR A 136 -5.09 -9.28 1.84
N LEU A 137 -5.42 -8.30 1.00
CA LEU A 137 -6.19 -8.45 -0.23
C LEU A 137 -5.26 -8.27 -1.44
N ALA A 138 -4.99 -9.32 -2.19
CA ALA A 138 -4.17 -9.24 -3.41
C ALA A 138 -5.02 -8.99 -4.67
N PHE A 139 -4.48 -8.21 -5.62
CA PHE A 139 -5.01 -8.10 -6.98
C PHE A 139 -4.06 -8.80 -7.95
N GLY A 140 -4.51 -9.93 -8.52
CA GLY A 140 -3.67 -10.67 -9.45
C GLY A 140 -2.33 -11.09 -8.85
N GLY A 141 -1.25 -10.99 -9.63
CA GLY A 141 0.08 -11.52 -9.27
C GLY A 141 1.16 -10.47 -8.94
N THR A 142 0.86 -9.17 -9.03
CA THR A 142 1.86 -8.08 -8.91
C THR A 142 2.62 -8.15 -7.59
N TYR A 143 1.91 -8.40 -6.48
CA TYR A 143 2.46 -8.51 -5.13
C TYR A 143 2.45 -9.96 -4.61
N ALA A 144 2.84 -10.92 -5.46
CA ALA A 144 2.83 -12.34 -5.11
C ALA A 144 3.79 -12.67 -3.93
N VAL A 145 4.90 -11.94 -3.81
CA VAL A 145 5.88 -12.12 -2.71
C VAL A 145 5.27 -11.69 -1.38
N GLU A 146 4.58 -10.55 -1.37
CA GLU A 146 3.91 -9.97 -0.21
C GLU A 146 2.72 -10.84 0.20
N LEU A 147 1.91 -11.30 -0.75
CA LEU A 147 0.83 -12.25 -0.50
C LEU A 147 1.37 -13.56 0.12
N ALA A 148 2.47 -14.08 -0.40
CA ALA A 148 3.11 -15.28 0.17
C ALA A 148 3.65 -15.00 1.59
N ARG A 149 4.16 -13.80 1.85
CA ARG A 149 4.59 -13.39 3.19
C ARG A 149 3.41 -13.28 4.16
N ALA A 150 2.32 -12.64 3.78
CA ALA A 150 1.10 -12.54 4.61
C ALA A 150 0.58 -13.94 4.99
N ARG A 151 0.55 -14.88 4.03
CA ARG A 151 0.20 -16.29 4.30
C ARG A 151 1.13 -16.94 5.33
N ARG A 152 2.44 -16.75 5.22
CA ARG A 152 3.42 -17.31 6.18
C ARG A 152 3.27 -16.72 7.59
N LEU A 153 2.79 -15.49 7.69
CA LEU A 153 2.51 -14.83 8.97
C LEU A 153 1.15 -15.26 9.57
N GLY A 154 0.39 -16.10 8.88
CA GLY A 154 -0.92 -16.57 9.35
C GLY A 154 -2.03 -15.54 9.24
N TRP A 155 -1.84 -14.46 8.50
CA TRP A 155 -2.85 -13.41 8.34
C TRP A 155 -4.04 -13.90 7.50
N PRO A 156 -5.25 -13.39 7.75
CA PRO A 156 -6.35 -13.51 6.80
C PRO A 156 -5.93 -12.96 5.44
N VAL A 157 -6.06 -13.77 4.38
CA VAL A 157 -5.73 -13.36 3.02
C VAL A 157 -6.86 -13.65 2.05
N ALA A 158 -7.00 -12.78 1.05
CA ALA A 158 -7.85 -13.00 -0.11
C ALA A 158 -7.13 -12.57 -1.38
N GLN A 159 -7.57 -13.09 -2.52
CA GLN A 159 -7.03 -12.71 -3.81
C GLN A 159 -8.17 -12.60 -4.83
N LEU A 160 -8.26 -11.45 -5.50
CA LEU A 160 -9.14 -11.25 -6.64
C LEU A 160 -8.42 -11.71 -7.90
N GLN A 161 -8.89 -12.82 -8.48
CA GLN A 161 -8.31 -13.40 -9.68
C GLN A 161 -8.61 -12.50 -10.89
N GLY A 162 -7.60 -12.23 -11.71
CA GLY A 162 -7.72 -11.35 -12.88
C GLY A 162 -7.82 -9.86 -12.57
N ALA A 163 -7.89 -9.47 -11.29
CA ALA A 163 -7.83 -8.06 -10.89
C ALA A 163 -6.43 -7.47 -11.17
N LEU A 164 -6.41 -6.21 -11.59
CA LEU A 164 -5.20 -5.43 -11.82
C LEU A 164 -4.97 -4.43 -10.68
N HIS A 165 -3.80 -3.78 -10.65
CA HIS A 165 -3.35 -2.97 -9.51
C HIS A 165 -4.33 -1.87 -9.07
N LEU A 166 -5.15 -1.35 -9.99
CA LEU A 166 -6.16 -0.33 -9.73
C LEU A 166 -7.61 -0.87 -9.77
N HIS A 167 -7.82 -2.13 -9.41
CA HIS A 167 -9.13 -2.79 -9.57
C HIS A 167 -10.29 -2.09 -8.84
N PHE A 168 -10.02 -1.31 -7.79
CA PHE A 168 -11.02 -0.47 -7.12
C PHE A 168 -11.61 0.63 -8.03
N LEU A 169 -10.96 0.96 -9.15
CA LEU A 169 -11.54 1.84 -10.18
C LEU A 169 -12.58 1.11 -11.05
N HIS A 170 -12.48 -0.22 -11.14
CA HIS A 170 -13.40 -1.05 -11.93
C HIS A 170 -14.58 -1.54 -11.09
N ASP A 171 -14.33 -1.91 -9.83
CA ASP A 171 -15.33 -2.45 -8.91
C ASP A 171 -15.05 -1.99 -7.47
N ALA A 172 -15.43 -0.76 -7.16
CA ALA A 172 -15.23 -0.18 -5.83
C ALA A 172 -16.01 -0.96 -4.75
N ASP A 173 -17.28 -1.30 -5.02
CA ASP A 173 -18.15 -1.97 -4.06
C ASP A 173 -17.66 -3.39 -3.75
N GLY A 174 -17.24 -4.14 -4.78
CA GLY A 174 -16.66 -5.47 -4.60
C GLY A 174 -15.35 -5.44 -3.82
N VAL A 175 -14.47 -4.47 -4.10
CA VAL A 175 -13.22 -4.30 -3.32
C VAL A 175 -13.53 -3.96 -1.86
N VAL A 176 -14.46 -3.02 -1.60
CA VAL A 176 -14.86 -2.65 -0.23
C VAL A 176 -15.46 -3.85 0.52
N ALA A 177 -16.33 -4.61 -0.12
CA ALA A 177 -16.91 -5.81 0.48
C ALA A 177 -15.82 -6.80 0.93
N ARG A 178 -14.82 -7.05 0.08
CA ARG A 178 -13.70 -7.94 0.42
C ARG A 178 -12.81 -7.39 1.54
N VAL A 179 -12.60 -6.08 1.59
CA VAL A 179 -11.86 -5.43 2.69
C VAL A 179 -12.59 -5.61 4.01
N LEU A 180 -13.92 -5.40 4.04
CA LEU A 180 -14.73 -5.53 5.25
C LEU A 180 -14.84 -6.98 5.75
N GLU A 181 -14.90 -7.95 4.84
CA GLU A 181 -14.84 -9.37 5.19
C GLU A 181 -13.50 -9.74 5.83
N LEU A 182 -12.39 -9.23 5.29
CA LEU A 182 -11.07 -9.43 5.87
C LEU A 182 -10.92 -8.75 7.23
N ALA A 183 -11.43 -7.52 7.37
CA ALA A 183 -11.43 -6.81 8.64
C ALA A 183 -12.23 -7.57 9.71
N SER A 184 -13.41 -8.07 9.38
CA SER A 184 -14.23 -8.88 10.29
C SER A 184 -13.52 -10.17 10.75
N ALA A 185 -12.65 -10.74 9.91
CA ALA A 185 -11.89 -11.93 10.26
C ALA A 185 -10.78 -11.65 11.29
N LEU A 186 -10.30 -10.40 11.39
CA LEU A 186 -9.34 -9.97 12.41
C LEU A 186 -9.99 -9.90 13.79
N ASP A 187 -11.20 -9.34 13.88
CA ASP A 187 -11.97 -9.29 15.13
C ASP A 187 -12.29 -10.69 15.68
N GLY A 188 -12.49 -11.67 14.77
CA GLY A 188 -12.72 -13.07 15.12
C GLY A 188 -11.47 -13.83 15.60
N HIS A 189 -10.25 -13.35 15.33
CA HIS A 189 -9.00 -13.98 15.78
C HIS A 189 -8.65 -13.64 17.25
N ASP A 190 -9.16 -12.53 17.79
CA ASP A 190 -8.95 -12.14 19.21
C ASP A 190 -9.83 -12.93 20.19
N ALA A 191 -10.89 -13.61 19.72
CA ALA A 191 -11.81 -14.37 20.57
C ALA A 191 -11.33 -15.80 20.92
N GLY A 192 -10.10 -16.17 20.54
CA GLY A 192 -9.66 -17.56 20.48
C GLY A 192 -8.42 -17.92 21.31
N THR A 193 -8.39 -17.68 22.62
CA THR A 193 -7.62 -18.53 23.57
C THR A 193 -8.21 -18.46 24.99
N PRO A 194 -9.00 -19.45 25.44
CA PRO A 194 -9.12 -19.72 26.87
C PRO A 194 -7.83 -20.43 27.31
N GLY A 195 -7.08 -19.80 28.21
CA GLY A 195 -5.92 -20.44 28.85
C GLY A 195 -6.34 -21.71 29.59
N PRO A 196 -5.45 -22.71 29.70
CA PRO A 196 -5.80 -23.97 30.36
C PRO A 196 -6.01 -23.72 31.86
N VAL A 197 -7.16 -24.17 32.36
CA VAL A 197 -7.42 -24.42 33.79
C VAL A 197 -6.74 -25.70 34.25
#